data_AF-A0A412IWG6-F1
#
_entry.id   AF-A0A412IWG6-F1
#
_cell.length_a   1.000
_cell.length_b   1.000
_cell.length_c   1.000
_cell.angle_alpha   90.00
_cell.angle_beta   90.00
_cell.angle_gamma   90.00
#
_symmetry.space_group_name_H-M   'P 1'
#
loop_
_entity.id
_entity.type
_entity.pdbx_description
1 polymer ?
#
loop_
_entity_poly.entity_id
_entity_poly.type
_entity_poly.pdbx_seq_one_letter_code
_entity_poly.pdbx_strand_id
1 'polypeptide(L)' 'MKHTPHDIRHTCISLLTKADVNPTTIKKIVGHKGAMSLTEKVYTHMHYQTLLDAIN' A
#
# COMPACT_ATOMS: atom_id res chain seq x y z
N MET A 1 -24.79 8.11 -5.34
CA MET A 1 -23.72 7.87 -4.35
C MET A 1 -22.95 9.17 -4.15
N LYS A 2 -22.64 9.56 -2.92
CA LYS A 2 -21.76 10.69 -2.65
C LYS A 2 -20.33 10.15 -2.57
N HIS A 3 -19.50 10.47 -3.55
CA HIS A 3 -18.10 10.08 -3.52
C HIS A 3 -17.32 10.86 -2.46
N THR A 4 -16.37 10.19 -1.84
CA THR A 4 -15.48 10.76 -0.82
C THR A 4 -14.02 10.55 -1.22
N PRO A 5 -13.06 11.31 -0.67
CA PRO A 5 -11.64 11.03 -0.85
C PRO A 5 -11.22 9.63 -0.37
N HIS A 6 -12.04 8.93 0.42
CA HIS A 6 -11.77 7.55 0.79
C HIS A 6 -11.98 6.58 -0.39
N ASP A 7 -12.87 6.90 -1.33
CA ASP A 7 -13.15 6.06 -2.49
C ASP A 7 -11.94 6.03 -3.45
N ILE A 8 -11.20 7.13 -3.56
CA ILE A 8 -9.95 7.17 -4.35
C ILE A 8 -8.84 6.36 -3.67
N ARG A 9 -8.82 6.30 -2.33
CA ARG A 9 -7.90 5.43 -1.58
C ARG A 9 -8.20 3.96 -1.86
N HIS A 10 -9.47 3.57 -1.86
CA HIS A 10 -9.88 2.22 -2.27
C HIS A 10 -9.48 1.91 -3.71
N THR A 11 -9.76 2.84 -4.63
CA THR A 11 -9.42 2.68 -6.06
C THR A 11 -7.91 2.50 -6.25
N CYS A 12 -7.08 3.29 -5.57
CA CYS A 12 -5.62 3.15 -5.59
C CYS A 12 -5.17 1.75 -5.12
N ILE A 13 -5.70 1.26 -3.99
CA ILE A 13 -5.40 -0.09 -3.49
C ILE A 13 -5.80 -1.16 -4.51
N SER A 14 -6.98 -1.04 -5.12
CA SER A 14 -7.46 -1.98 -6.14
C SER A 14 -6.56 -2.00 -7.39
N LEU A 15 -6.11 -0.83 -7.86
CA LEU A 15 -5.21 -0.73 -9.01
C LEU A 15 -3.83 -1.32 -8.72
N LEU A 16 -3.23 -1.00 -7.58
CA LEU A 16 -1.94 -1.59 -7.17
C LEU A 16 -2.03 -3.10 -7.00
N THR A 17 -3.13 -3.60 -6.45
CA THR A 17 -3.40 -5.04 -6.31
C THR A 17 -3.51 -5.71 -7.69
N LYS A 18 -4.20 -5.06 -8.64
CA LYS A 18 -4.33 -5.56 -10.01
C LYS A 18 -3.00 -5.57 -10.77
N ALA A 19 -2.09 -4.67 -10.42
CA ALA A 19 -0.72 -4.61 -10.93
C ALA A 19 0.25 -5.58 -10.22
N ASP A 20 -0.26 -6.48 -9.36
CA ASP A 20 0.52 -7.46 -8.60
C ASP A 20 1.62 -6.84 -7.71
N VAL A 21 1.38 -5.61 -7.24
CA VAL A 21 2.28 -4.96 -6.28
C VAL A 21 2.22 -5.70 -4.95
N ASN A 22 3.39 -5.94 -4.37
CA ASN A 22 3.50 -6.63 -3.08
C ASN A 22 2.56 -6.01 -2.02
N PRO A 23 1.72 -6.80 -1.33
CA PRO A 23 0.77 -6.28 -0.35
C PRO A 23 1.39 -5.47 0.79
N THR A 24 2.62 -5.78 1.20
CA THR A 24 3.38 -5.01 2.19
C THR A 24 3.77 -3.64 1.66
N THR A 25 4.15 -3.55 0.38
CA THR A 25 4.38 -2.29 -0.33
C THR A 25 3.11 -1.44 -0.35
N ILE A 26 1.96 -2.02 -0.74
CA ILE A 26 0.67 -1.33 -0.73
C ILE A 26 0.34 -0.81 0.67
N LYS A 27 0.46 -1.65 1.70
CA LYS A 27 0.22 -1.28 3.10
C LYS A 27 1.11 -0.12 3.57
N LYS A 28 2.38 -0.08 3.14
CA LYS A 28 3.29 1.04 3.45
C LYS A 28 2.89 2.32 2.71
N ILE A 29 2.57 2.24 1.41
CA ILE A 29 2.13 3.40 0.59
C ILE A 29 0.89 4.05 1.21
N VAL A 30 -0.12 3.25 1.56
CA VAL A 30 -1.38 3.79 2.10
C VAL A 30 -1.34 4.01 3.62
N GLY A 31 -0.25 3.66 4.31
CA GLY A 31 -0.10 3.90 5.75
C GLY A 31 -0.92 2.98 6.66
N HIS A 32 -1.22 1.74 6.24
CA HIS A 32 -1.92 0.73 7.04
C HIS A 32 -1.02 0.09 8.13
N LYS A 33 -0.34 0.91 8.95
CA LYS A 33 0.57 0.42 10.00
C LYS A 33 -0.14 -0.52 10.99
N GLY A 34 -1.42 -0.28 11.30
CA GLY A 34 -2.21 -1.13 12.20
C GLY A 34 -2.46 -2.54 11.67
N ALA A 35 -2.57 -2.70 10.34
CA ALA A 35 -2.85 -3.97 9.69
C ALA A 35 -1.60 -4.77 9.28
N MET A 36 -0.40 -4.25 9.55
CA MET A 36 0.85 -4.96 9.28
C MET A 36 1.15 -5.99 10.38
N SER A 37 1.63 -7.16 9.96
CA SER A 37 2.08 -8.22 10.88
C SER A 37 3.35 -7.83 11.63
N LEU A 38 3.70 -8.57 12.70
CA LEU A 38 4.96 -8.36 13.41
C LEU A 38 6.16 -8.49 12.45
N THR A 39 6.12 -9.49 11.55
CA THR A 39 7.18 -9.71 10.58
C THR A 39 7.34 -8.55 9.60
N GLU A 40 6.23 -8.03 9.08
CA GLU A 40 6.23 -6.90 8.15
C GLU A 40 6.73 -5.61 8.80
N LYS A 41 6.46 -5.43 10.09
CA LYS A 41 6.92 -4.27 10.86
C LYS A 41 8.40 -4.35 11.22
N VAL A 42 8.84 -5.52 11.70
CA VAL A 42 10.15 -5.69 12.34
C VAL A 42 11.22 -6.14 11.35
N TYR A 43 10.90 -7.10 10.49
CA TYR A 43 11.89 -7.78 9.65
C TYR A 43 11.85 -7.32 8.20
N THR A 44 10.74 -6.75 7.73
CA THR A 44 10.64 -6.24 6.35
C THR A 44 11.08 -4.78 6.27
N HIS A 45 12.40 -4.58 6.21
CA HIS A 45 12.98 -3.31 5.81
C HIS A 45 12.82 -3.16 4.31
N MET A 46 12.09 -2.12 3.89
CA MET A 46 11.88 -1.83 2.48
C MET A 46 12.61 -0.56 2.12
N HIS A 47 13.27 -0.60 0.97
CA HIS A 47 13.91 0.58 0.41
C HIS A 47 12.86 1.57 -0.07
N TYR A 48 13.12 2.87 0.12
CA TYR A 48 12.19 3.93 -0.28
C TYR A 48 11.93 3.92 -1.80
N GLN A 49 12.95 3.62 -2.60
CA GLN A 49 12.81 3.51 -4.05
C GLN A 49 11.76 2.48 -4.46
N THR A 50 11.64 1.36 -3.76
CA THR A 50 10.61 0.34 -4.03
C THR A 50 9.19 0.88 -3.85
N LEU A 51 8.99 1.84 -2.94
CA LEU A 51 7.69 2.50 -2.77
C LEU A 51 7.40 3.47 -3.93
N LEU A 52 8.42 4.18 -4.39
CA LEU A 52 8.32 5.11 -5.52
C LEU A 52 8.07 4.37 -6.84
N ASP A 53 8.83 3.31 -7.11
CA ASP A 53 8.69 2.53 -8.34
C ASP A 53 7.32 1.84 -8.43
N ALA A 54 6.73 1.49 -7.29
CA ALA A 54 5.42 0.86 -7.25
C ALA A 54 4.26 1.85 -7.46
N ILE A 55 4.46 3.15 -7.23
CA ILE A 55 3.40 4.16 -7.30
C ILE A 55 3.46 5.01 -8.59
N ASN A 56 4.60 5.03 -9.27
CA ASN A 56 4.81 5.71 -10.56
C ASN A 56 4.46 4.78 -11.73
#